data_AF-A0A661F191-F1
#
_entry.id   AF-A0A661F191-F1
#
_cell.length_a   1.000
_cell.length_b   1.000
_cell.length_c   1.000
_cell.angle_alpha   90.00
_cell.angle_beta   90.00
_cell.angle_gamma   90.00
#
_symmetry.space_group_name_H-M   'P 1'
#
loop_
_entity.id
_entity.type
_entity.pdbx_description
1 polymer ?
#
loop_
_entity_poly.entity_id
_entity_poly.type
_entity_poly.pdbx_seq_one_letter_code
_entity_poly.pdbx_strand_id
1 'polypeptide(L)' 'MTKSIIADNKPATVELEKDKEYYYCTCGRSSNQPFCDGSHKGTDFTPQAFTAAKSGEAWLCTCK' A
#
# COMPACT_ATOMS: atom_id res chain seq x y z
N MET A 1 5.57 -6.59 -19.09
CA MET A 1 4.99 -5.91 -17.91
C MET A 1 5.23 -6.78 -16.71
N THR A 2 5.94 -6.25 -15.71
CA THR A 2 6.20 -6.98 -14.46
C THR A 2 4.88 -7.18 -13.71
N LYS A 3 4.58 -8.38 -13.22
CA LYS A 3 3.36 -8.65 -12.43
C LYS A 3 3.55 -8.25 -10.96
N SER A 4 2.48 -7.77 -10.32
CA SER A 4 2.42 -7.58 -8.87
C SER A 4 2.41 -8.95 -8.18
N ILE A 5 2.81 -8.97 -6.91
CA ILE A 5 2.75 -10.17 -6.07
C ILE A 5 1.59 -10.00 -5.09
N ILE A 6 0.78 -11.05 -4.92
CA ILE A 6 -0.26 -11.08 -3.89
C ILE A 6 0.46 -11.18 -2.54
N ALA A 7 0.36 -10.16 -1.69
CA ALA A 7 0.93 -10.20 -0.35
C ALA A 7 0.03 -10.97 0.63
N ASP A 8 -1.28 -10.74 0.54
CA ASP A 8 -2.32 -11.49 1.24
C ASP A 8 -3.62 -11.46 0.42
N ASN A 9 -4.56 -12.37 0.68
CA ASN A 9 -5.90 -12.38 0.12
C ASN A 9 -6.93 -11.68 1.03
N LYS A 10 -6.51 -11.16 2.19
CA LYS A 10 -7.33 -10.37 3.11
C LYS A 10 -6.83 -8.92 3.20
N PRO A 11 -7.74 -7.93 3.27
CA PRO A 11 -7.33 -6.54 3.43
C PRO A 11 -6.60 -6.32 4.76
N ALA A 12 -5.71 -5.33 4.80
CA ALA A 12 -5.11 -4.87 6.03
C ALA A 12 -5.99 -3.77 6.64
N THR A 13 -6.39 -3.97 7.89
CA THR A 13 -7.02 -2.92 8.70
C THR A 13 -5.95 -1.96 9.20
N VAL A 14 -6.08 -0.69 8.86
CA VAL A 14 -5.15 0.37 9.27
C VAL A 14 -5.92 1.57 9.80
N GLU A 15 -5.30 2.32 10.70
CA GLU A 15 -5.81 3.61 11.13
C GLU A 15 -5.16 4.72 10.30
N LEU A 16 -5.98 5.49 9.60
CA LEU A 16 -5.55 6.63 8.82
C LEU A 16 -5.75 7.92 9.63
N GLU A 17 -4.86 8.88 9.43
CA GLU A 17 -4.97 10.23 9.98
C GLU A 17 -5.36 11.19 8.86
N LYS A 18 -6.38 12.01 9.09
CA LYS A 18 -6.81 13.05 8.16
C LYS A 18 -5.64 13.94 7.76
N ASP A 19 -5.58 14.29 6.47
CA ASP A 19 -4.59 15.19 5.87
C ASP A 19 -3.14 14.66 5.90
N LYS A 20 -2.93 13.41 6.36
CA LYS A 20 -1.64 12.72 6.28
C LYS A 20 -1.48 12.03 4.93
N GLU A 21 -0.29 12.16 4.37
CA GLU A 21 0.11 11.48 3.14
C GLU A 21 0.61 10.06 3.46
N TYR A 22 0.12 9.10 2.68
CA TYR A 22 0.50 7.70 2.74
C TYR A 22 0.94 7.22 1.36
N TYR A 23 1.86 6.25 1.35
CA TYR A 23 2.37 5.64 0.13
C TYR A 23 1.90 4.19 0.07
N TYR A 24 0.87 3.92 -0.72
CA TYR A 24 0.31 2.58 -0.88
C TYR A 24 1.22 1.68 -1.73
N CYS A 25 1.45 0.45 -1.27
CA CYS A 25 2.24 -0.53 -2.01
C CYS A 25 1.42 -1.12 -3.17
N THR A 26 1.90 -0.92 -4.39
CA THR A 26 1.32 -1.46 -5.63
C THR A 26 2.04 -2.72 -6.15
N CYS A 27 3.27 -3.00 -5.67
CA CYS A 27 4.10 -4.07 -6.21
C CYS A 27 3.97 -5.41 -5.47
N GLY A 28 3.44 -5.42 -4.24
CA GLY A 28 3.27 -6.61 -3.41
C GLY A 28 4.49 -7.07 -2.60
N ARG A 29 5.65 -6.41 -2.76
CA ARG A 29 6.93 -6.86 -2.15
C ARG A 29 7.23 -6.26 -0.78
N SER A 30 6.45 -5.26 -0.35
CA SER A 30 6.68 -4.57 0.92
C SER A 30 6.49 -5.51 2.10
N SER A 31 7.38 -5.43 3.08
CA SER A 31 7.23 -6.07 4.39
C SER A 31 6.38 -5.22 5.35
N ASN A 32 6.08 -3.97 4.98
CA ASN A 32 5.22 -3.04 5.71
C ASN A 32 3.84 -2.88 5.05
N GLN A 33 3.24 -3.98 4.57
CA GLN A 33 1.91 -3.95 3.95
C GLN A 33 0.89 -3.28 4.88
N PRO A 34 -0.04 -2.46 4.36
CA PRO A 34 -0.32 -2.18 2.94
C PRO A 34 0.55 -1.08 2.33
N PHE A 35 1.48 -0.50 3.10
CA PHE A 35 2.28 0.65 2.70
C PHE A 35 3.59 0.26 2.04
N CYS A 36 4.17 1.20 1.30
CA CYS A 36 5.45 1.04 0.64
C CYS A 36 6.62 1.20 1.61
N ASP A 37 7.58 0.29 1.53
CA ASP A 37 8.85 0.30 2.29
C ASP A 37 10.09 0.50 1.38
N GLY A 38 9.88 0.66 0.07
CA GLY A 38 10.95 0.77 -0.92
C GLY A 38 11.31 -0.53 -1.65
N SER A 39 10.71 -1.67 -1.29
CA SER A 39 10.93 -2.98 -1.93
C SER A 39 10.47 -3.06 -3.40
N HIS A 40 9.89 -1.99 -3.94
CA HIS A 40 9.56 -1.86 -5.37
C HIS A 40 10.78 -1.50 -6.25
N LYS A 41 11.89 -1.03 -5.66
CA LYS A 41 13.11 -0.67 -6.40
C LYS A 41 13.58 -1.84 -7.28
N GLY A 42 13.88 -1.55 -8.55
CA GLY A 42 14.24 -2.57 -9.55
C GLY A 42 13.04 -3.21 -10.26
N THR A 43 11.83 -2.71 -10.06
CA THR A 43 10.62 -3.10 -10.80
C THR A 43 9.99 -1.89 -11.49
N ASP A 44 9.01 -2.13 -12.36
CA ASP A 44 8.23 -1.07 -13.04
C ASP A 44 7.19 -0.40 -12.13
N PHE A 45 7.08 -0.82 -10.86
CA PHE A 45 6.04 -0.34 -9.95
C PHE A 45 6.49 0.89 -9.17
N THR A 46 5.58 1.87 -9.09
CA THR A 46 5.70 3.02 -8.19
C THR A 46 4.61 2.97 -7.12
N PRO A 47 4.90 3.35 -5.87
CA PRO A 47 3.88 3.44 -4.85
C PRO A 47 2.83 4.49 -5.22
N GLN A 48 1.59 4.26 -4.82
CA GLN A 48 0.50 5.21 -5.03
C GLN A 48 0.39 6.13 -3.82
N ALA A 49 0.77 7.39 -3.99
CA ALA A 49 0.57 8.41 -2.97
C ALA A 49 -0.93 8.74 -2.84
N PHE A 50 -1.41 8.86 -1.61
CA PHE A 50 -2.75 9.39 -1.34
C PHE A 50 -2.75 10.13 0.01
N THR A 51 -3.61 11.15 0.10
CA THR A 51 -3.88 11.87 1.35
C THR A 51 -5.19 11.36 1.94
N ALA A 52 -5.19 10.97 3.21
CA ALA A 52 -6.41 10.48 3.84
C ALA A 52 -7.40 11.63 4.08
N ALA A 53 -8.61 11.52 3.51
CA ALA A 53 -9.64 12.57 3.63
C ALA A 53 -10.31 12.62 5.01
N LYS A 54 -10.18 11.56 5.81
CA LYS A 54 -10.75 11.43 7.16
C LYS A 54 -9.84 10.57 8.03
N SER A 55 -9.87 10.83 9.34
CA SER A 55 -9.23 9.96 10.32
C SER A 55 -10.12 8.76 10.63
N GLY A 56 -9.51 7.60 10.87
CA GLY A 56 -10.20 6.40 11.36
C GLY A 56 -9.76 5.13 10.67
N GLU A 57 -10.48 4.05 11.00
CA GLU A 57 -10.22 2.73 10.43
C GLU A 57 -10.51 2.70 8.92
N ALA A 58 -9.57 2.14 8.16
CA ALA A 58 -9.69 1.89 6.74
C ALA A 58 -9.16 0.48 6.41
N TRP A 59 -9.73 -0.12 5.37
CA TRP A 59 -9.30 -1.42 4.88
C TRP A 59 -8.59 -1.22 3.56
N LEU A 60 -7.30 -1.53 3.52
CA LEU A 60 -6.48 -1.37 2.33
C LEU A 60 -6.14 -2.73 1.72
N CYS A 61 -6.16 -2.76 0.38
CA CYS A 61 -5.88 -3.96 -0.39
C CYS A 61 -4.44 -4.46 -0.19
N THR A 62 -4.28 -5.78 -0.12
CA THR A 62 -2.97 -6.46 -0.03
C THR A 62 -2.76 -7.44 -1.19
N CYS A 63 -3.80 -7.70 -2.01
CA CYS A 63 -3.73 -8.62 -3.14
C CYS A 63 -3.17 -8.00 -4.44
N LYS A 64 -3.13 -6.66 -4.51
CA LYS A 64 -2.51 -5.83 -5.58
C LYS A 64 -3.22 -5.86 -6.91
#